data_AF-A0A5C7VH18-F1
#
_entry.id   AF-A0A5C7VH18-F1
#
_cell.length_a   1.000
_cell.length_b   1.000
_cell.length_c   1.000
_cell.angle_alpha   90.00
_cell.angle_beta   90.00
_cell.angle_gamma   90.00
#
_symmetry.space_group_name_H-M   'P 1'
#
loop_
_entity.id
_entity.type
_entity.pdbx_description
1 polymer ?
#
loop_
_entity_poly.entity_id
_entity_poly.type
_entity_poly.pdbx_seq_one_letter_code
_entity_poly.pdbx_strand_id
1 'polypeptide(L)'
;MRAWLASLVALAFASTGPAHAAEAPPLFSTQQLTPETALVAARAAMAHCRAAGHQVAVAVVDRSGLVQVLLRDRFAGAHTVDIAPRKAWTAASFRMPTTALATETQAGKPMSGIRQSSQVMAIGGGQVIEAAGAVVGAIGVSGAPGGEADDACAQAGVKAVTELIELNG
;
A
#
# COMPACT_ATOMS: atom_id res chain seq x y z
N MET A 1 -4.28 4.43 85.71
CA MET A 1 -4.94 5.20 84.63
C MET A 1 -4.04 5.18 83.40
N ARG A 2 -4.33 4.31 82.42
CA ARG A 2 -3.69 4.30 81.10
C ARG A 2 -4.76 3.94 80.07
N ALA A 3 -5.23 4.94 79.34
CA ALA A 3 -6.24 4.81 78.29
C ALA A 3 -5.59 4.27 77.00
N TRP A 4 -6.18 3.24 76.43
CA TRP A 4 -5.83 2.72 75.10
C TRP A 4 -6.72 3.39 74.06
N LEU A 5 -6.13 4.12 73.12
CA LEU A 5 -6.80 4.69 71.95
C LEU A 5 -6.76 3.65 70.82
N ALA A 6 -7.91 3.06 70.51
CA ALA A 6 -8.08 2.23 69.32
C ALA A 6 -8.37 3.13 68.10
N SER A 7 -7.44 3.20 67.15
CA SER A 7 -7.65 3.86 65.86
C SER A 7 -8.26 2.88 64.86
N LEU A 8 -9.48 3.18 64.41
CA LEU A 8 -10.16 2.46 63.32
C LEU A 8 -9.65 3.00 61.97
N VAL A 9 -8.84 2.21 61.27
CA VAL A 9 -8.48 2.45 59.86
C VAL A 9 -9.58 1.84 58.99
N ALA A 10 -10.40 2.68 58.36
CA ALA A 10 -11.38 2.25 57.38
C ALA A 10 -10.68 1.99 56.03
N LEU A 11 -10.51 0.72 55.67
CA LEU A 11 -10.01 0.30 54.36
C LEU A 11 -11.12 0.49 53.32
N ALA A 12 -11.01 1.50 52.46
CA ALA A 12 -11.87 1.66 51.30
C ALA A 12 -11.50 0.58 50.26
N PHE A 13 -12.31 -0.46 50.15
CA PHE A 13 -12.24 -1.41 49.05
C PHE A 13 -12.69 -0.72 47.76
N ALA A 14 -11.72 -0.28 46.94
CA ALA A 14 -12.00 0.07 45.56
C ALA A 14 -12.34 -1.22 44.80
N SER A 15 -13.61 -1.36 44.42
CA SER A 15 -14.08 -2.46 43.58
C SER A 15 -13.46 -2.34 42.19
N THR A 16 -12.38 -3.08 41.95
CA THR A 16 -11.87 -3.36 40.60
C THR A 16 -12.87 -4.28 39.90
N GLY A 17 -13.95 -3.71 39.34
CA GLY A 17 -14.80 -4.42 38.41
C GLY A 17 -13.98 -4.84 37.18
N PRO A 18 -14.29 -5.97 36.53
CA PRO A 18 -13.60 -6.37 35.32
C PRO A 18 -13.80 -5.29 34.27
N ALA A 19 -12.70 -4.71 33.80
CA ALA A 19 -12.68 -3.88 32.62
C ALA A 19 -13.20 -4.74 31.47
N HIS A 20 -14.49 -4.60 31.14
CA HIS A 20 -15.03 -5.16 29.91
C HIS A 20 -14.31 -4.45 28.78
N ALA A 21 -13.36 -5.13 28.15
CA ALA A 21 -12.85 -4.71 26.86
C ALA A 21 -14.08 -4.58 25.95
N ALA A 22 -14.42 -3.36 25.55
CA ALA A 22 -15.52 -3.11 24.64
C ALA A 22 -15.32 -3.99 23.40
N GLU A 23 -16.28 -4.89 23.15
CA GLU A 23 -16.24 -5.81 22.03
C GLU A 23 -16.23 -4.97 20.74
N ALA A 24 -15.21 -5.19 19.90
CA ALA A 24 -15.07 -4.42 18.66
C ALA A 24 -16.31 -4.63 17.79
N PRO A 25 -16.84 -3.56 17.14
CA PRO A 25 -17.99 -3.72 16.27
C PRO A 25 -17.69 -4.73 15.16
N PRO A 26 -18.66 -5.56 14.75
CA PRO A 26 -18.44 -6.65 13.79
C PRO A 26 -18.12 -6.16 12.37
N LEU A 27 -18.22 -4.84 12.11
CA LEU A 27 -18.03 -4.21 10.81
C LEU A 27 -17.20 -2.94 10.95
N PHE A 28 -16.43 -2.63 9.91
CA PHE A 28 -15.68 -1.39 9.77
C PHE A 28 -15.83 -0.84 8.36
N SER A 29 -15.66 0.48 8.20
CA SER A 29 -15.68 1.15 6.91
C SER A 29 -14.26 1.33 6.37
N THR A 30 -14.09 1.29 5.05
CA THR A 30 -12.81 1.52 4.38
C THR A 30 -12.94 2.58 3.31
N GLN A 31 -11.90 3.40 3.18
CA GLN A 31 -11.72 4.28 2.02
C GLN A 31 -11.11 3.48 0.87
N GLN A 32 -11.53 3.77 -0.36
CA GLN A 32 -11.02 3.15 -1.57
C GLN A 32 -10.87 4.18 -2.68
N LEU A 33 -9.92 3.94 -3.58
CA LEU A 33 -9.79 4.73 -4.80
C LEU A 33 -11.03 4.58 -5.68
N THR A 34 -11.47 5.69 -6.26
CA THR A 34 -12.41 5.64 -7.37
C THR A 34 -11.68 5.28 -8.67
N PRO A 35 -12.36 4.65 -9.66
CA PRO A 35 -11.79 4.40 -10.97
C PRO A 35 -11.29 5.69 -11.67
N GLU A 36 -11.92 6.83 -11.41
CA GLU A 36 -11.54 8.14 -11.97
C GLU A 36 -10.17 8.58 -11.44
N THR A 37 -9.97 8.51 -10.13
CA THR A 37 -8.67 8.82 -9.50
C THR A 37 -7.61 7.82 -9.95
N ALA A 38 -7.93 6.53 -10.02
CA ALA A 38 -7.03 5.50 -10.53
C ALA A 38 -6.61 5.79 -11.99
N LEU A 39 -7.53 6.26 -12.84
CA LEU A 39 -7.24 6.61 -14.22
C LEU A 39 -6.32 7.84 -14.33
N VAL A 40 -6.48 8.83 -13.45
CA VAL A 40 -5.55 9.98 -13.37
C VAL A 40 -4.14 9.52 -13.05
N ALA A 41 -3.96 8.69 -12.02
CA ALA A 41 -2.65 8.13 -11.66
C ALA A 41 -2.02 7.36 -12.83
N ALA A 42 -2.79 6.47 -13.46
CA ALA A 42 -2.30 5.65 -14.57
C ALA A 42 -1.86 6.48 -15.77
N ARG A 43 -2.63 7.51 -16.13
CA ARG A 43 -2.31 8.42 -17.25
C ARG A 43 -1.08 9.26 -16.97
N ALA A 44 -0.94 9.79 -15.75
CA ALA A 44 0.22 10.57 -15.36
C ALA A 44 1.51 9.73 -15.39
N ALA A 45 1.48 8.51 -14.86
CA ALA A 45 2.62 7.59 -14.95
C ALA A 45 3.00 7.25 -16.39
N MET A 46 2.02 6.91 -17.24
CA MET A 46 2.24 6.62 -18.65
C MET A 46 2.82 7.84 -19.40
N ALA A 47 2.31 9.04 -19.13
CA ALA A 47 2.82 10.26 -19.74
C ALA A 47 4.28 10.54 -19.33
N HIS A 48 4.62 10.34 -18.06
CA HIS A 48 6.00 10.47 -17.58
C HIS A 48 6.95 9.48 -18.27
N CYS A 49 6.55 8.21 -18.35
CA CYS A 49 7.34 7.18 -19.05
C CYS A 49 7.55 7.52 -20.53
N ARG A 50 6.50 7.97 -21.23
CA ARG A 50 6.60 8.41 -22.63
C ARG A 50 7.56 9.59 -22.80
N ALA A 51 7.53 10.57 -21.88
CA ALA A 51 8.46 11.70 -21.91
C ALA A 51 9.93 11.27 -21.73
N ALA A 52 10.17 10.18 -20.98
CA ALA A 52 11.47 9.54 -20.84
C ALA A 52 11.85 8.61 -22.02
N GLY A 53 11.02 8.52 -23.05
CA GLY A 53 11.25 7.66 -24.22
C GLY A 53 10.91 6.18 -23.99
N HIS A 54 10.15 5.86 -22.96
CA HIS A 54 9.74 4.50 -22.62
C HIS A 54 8.27 4.26 -23.00
N GLN A 55 7.98 3.04 -23.43
CA GLN A 55 6.63 2.58 -23.70
C GLN A 55 6.28 1.41 -22.80
N VAL A 56 5.23 1.57 -22.00
CA VAL A 56 4.98 0.74 -20.82
C VAL A 56 3.53 0.28 -20.74
N ALA A 57 3.29 -0.73 -19.90
CA ALA A 57 1.98 -0.94 -19.31
C ALA A 57 1.94 -0.31 -17.91
N VAL A 58 0.77 0.22 -17.55
CA VAL A 58 0.49 0.80 -16.24
C VAL A 58 -0.79 0.19 -15.70
N ALA A 59 -0.73 -0.35 -14.49
CA ALA A 59 -1.88 -0.89 -13.78
C ALA A 59 -2.09 -0.15 -12.47
N VAL A 60 -3.35 0.10 -12.10
CA VAL A 60 -3.72 0.59 -10.77
C VAL A 60 -4.70 -0.39 -10.15
N VAL A 61 -4.44 -0.77 -8.90
CA VAL A 61 -5.27 -1.65 -8.09
C VAL A 61 -5.87 -0.90 -6.92
N ASP A 62 -7.04 -1.33 -6.47
CA ASP A 62 -7.63 -0.88 -5.21
C ASP A 62 -6.89 -1.46 -3.99
N ARG A 63 -7.35 -1.11 -2.78
CA ARG A 63 -6.79 -1.60 -1.51
C ARG A 63 -6.79 -3.13 -1.37
N SER A 64 -7.69 -3.83 -2.05
CA SER A 64 -7.77 -5.30 -2.05
C SER A 64 -6.86 -5.95 -3.08
N GLY A 65 -6.16 -5.14 -3.90
CA GLY A 65 -5.27 -5.61 -4.95
C GLY A 65 -6.01 -5.98 -6.25
N LEU A 66 -7.28 -5.62 -6.39
CA LEU A 66 -8.04 -5.83 -7.62
C LEU A 66 -7.79 -4.69 -8.61
N VAL A 67 -7.56 -5.05 -9.87
CA VAL A 67 -7.24 -4.07 -10.93
C VAL A 67 -8.45 -3.20 -11.23
N GLN A 68 -8.28 -1.89 -11.10
CA GLN A 68 -9.26 -0.88 -11.51
C GLN A 68 -8.94 -0.33 -12.90
N VAL A 69 -7.65 -0.14 -13.21
CA VAL A 69 -7.19 0.42 -14.48
C VAL A 69 -6.00 -0.37 -15.00
N LEU A 70 -6.00 -0.64 -16.31
CA LEU A 70 -4.85 -1.16 -17.04
C LEU A 70 -4.73 -0.41 -18.37
N LEU A 71 -3.62 0.30 -18.55
CA LEU A 71 -3.27 0.98 -19.80
C LEU A 71 -2.03 0.32 -20.39
N ARG A 72 -1.94 0.23 -21.71
CA ARG A 72 -0.80 -0.32 -22.42
C ARG A 72 -0.41 0.54 -23.61
N ASP A 73 0.85 0.92 -23.69
CA ASP A 73 1.40 1.55 -24.88
C ASP A 73 1.44 0.59 -26.06
N ARG A 74 1.33 1.15 -27.27
CA ARG A 74 1.32 0.39 -28.53
C ARG A 74 2.51 -0.56 -28.62
N PHE A 75 3.70 -0.09 -28.25
CA PHE A 75 4.95 -0.84 -28.39
C PHE A 75 5.49 -1.40 -27.06
N ALA A 76 4.71 -1.35 -25.97
CA ALA A 76 5.07 -2.06 -24.74
C ALA A 76 5.08 -3.57 -24.97
N GLY A 77 6.09 -4.27 -24.43
CA GLY A 77 6.23 -5.72 -24.58
C GLY A 77 5.05 -6.50 -23.99
N ALA A 78 4.70 -7.65 -24.57
CA ALA A 78 3.51 -8.41 -24.19
C ALA A 78 3.47 -8.81 -22.71
N HIS A 79 4.62 -9.12 -22.11
CA HIS A 79 4.74 -9.50 -20.70
C HIS A 79 4.30 -8.38 -19.73
N THR A 80 4.41 -7.11 -20.14
CA THR A 80 4.11 -5.96 -19.28
C THR A 80 2.65 -5.94 -18.79
N VAL A 81 1.74 -6.55 -19.55
CA VAL A 81 0.31 -6.69 -19.22
C VAL A 81 0.09 -7.56 -17.97
N ASP A 82 0.95 -8.55 -17.72
CA ASP A 82 0.93 -9.36 -16.49
C ASP A 82 1.77 -8.72 -15.38
N ILE A 83 2.94 -8.20 -15.73
CA ILE A 83 3.91 -7.71 -14.76
C ILE A 83 3.45 -6.43 -14.06
N ALA A 84 2.85 -5.47 -14.77
CA ALA A 84 2.39 -4.22 -14.17
C ALA A 84 1.31 -4.44 -13.09
N PRO A 85 0.21 -5.21 -13.34
CA PRO A 85 -0.74 -5.57 -12.29
C PRO A 85 -0.11 -6.28 -11.10
N ARG A 86 0.84 -7.19 -11.32
CA ARG A 86 1.50 -7.93 -10.25
C ARG A 86 2.41 -7.04 -9.40
N LYS A 87 3.09 -6.06 -9.99
CA LYS A 87 3.82 -5.03 -9.23
C LYS A 87 2.88 -4.18 -8.38
N ALA A 88 1.75 -3.74 -8.94
CA ALA A 88 0.73 -2.99 -8.21
C ALA A 88 0.16 -3.81 -7.03
N TRP A 89 -0.26 -5.05 -7.30
CA TRP A 89 -0.75 -5.98 -6.29
C TRP A 89 0.29 -6.23 -5.19
N THR A 90 1.56 -6.41 -5.57
CA THR A 90 2.65 -6.60 -4.61
C THR A 90 2.80 -5.37 -3.72
N ALA A 91 2.79 -4.17 -4.29
CA ALA A 91 2.88 -2.95 -3.49
C ALA A 91 1.69 -2.79 -2.53
N ALA A 92 0.46 -3.04 -2.99
CA ALA A 92 -0.73 -2.98 -2.14
C ALA A 92 -0.71 -4.03 -1.01
N SER A 93 -0.36 -5.28 -1.34
CA SER A 93 -0.39 -6.40 -0.40
C SER A 93 0.68 -6.28 0.68
N PHE A 94 1.88 -5.83 0.32
CA PHE A 94 3.00 -5.65 1.24
C PHE A 94 3.04 -4.26 1.86
N ARG A 95 2.20 -3.34 1.38
CA ARG A 95 2.13 -1.93 1.80
C ARG A 95 3.49 -1.24 1.74
N MET A 96 4.24 -1.53 0.68
CA MET A 96 5.57 -0.97 0.45
C MET A 96 5.92 -0.98 -1.04
N PRO A 97 6.83 -0.09 -1.50
CA PRO A 97 7.35 -0.15 -2.86
C PRO A 97 7.98 -1.50 -3.20
N THR A 98 7.84 -1.93 -4.45
CA THR A 98 8.39 -3.23 -4.89
C THR A 98 9.92 -3.27 -4.88
N THR A 99 10.59 -2.13 -5.01
CA THR A 99 12.05 -1.99 -4.81
C THR A 99 12.46 -2.24 -3.36
N ALA A 100 11.71 -1.72 -2.40
CA ALA A 100 11.97 -1.99 -0.99
C ALA A 100 11.77 -3.48 -0.67
N LEU A 101 10.71 -4.10 -1.19
CA LEU A 101 10.52 -5.55 -1.06
C LEU A 101 11.62 -6.34 -1.78
N ALA A 102 12.11 -5.86 -2.93
CA ALA A 102 13.20 -6.50 -3.65
C ALA A 102 14.46 -6.61 -2.80
N THR A 103 14.80 -5.55 -2.07
CA THR A 103 15.92 -5.51 -1.14
C THR A 103 15.76 -6.53 -0.01
N GLU A 104 14.56 -6.68 0.56
CA GLU A 104 14.31 -7.62 1.68
C GLU A 104 14.24 -9.08 1.29
N THR A 105 14.05 -9.36 0.00
CA THR A 105 13.78 -10.71 -0.49
C THR A 105 14.92 -11.28 -1.31
N GLN A 106 16.11 -10.65 -1.29
CA GLN A 106 17.30 -11.19 -1.93
C GLN A 106 17.69 -12.57 -1.39
N ALA A 107 18.43 -13.35 -2.19
CA ALA A 107 18.91 -14.66 -1.77
C ALA A 107 19.70 -14.57 -0.44
N GLY A 108 19.43 -15.50 0.47
CA GLY A 108 20.04 -15.52 1.81
C GLY A 108 19.34 -14.64 2.85
N LYS A 109 18.39 -13.78 2.48
CA LYS A 109 17.56 -13.05 3.45
C LYS A 109 16.39 -13.91 3.97
N PRO A 110 15.89 -13.66 5.20
CA PRO A 110 14.76 -14.40 5.78
C PRO A 110 13.51 -14.42 4.90
N MET A 111 13.23 -13.33 4.18
CA MET A 111 12.04 -13.22 3.32
C MET A 111 12.25 -13.74 1.90
N SER A 112 13.41 -14.33 1.57
CA SER A 112 13.74 -14.77 0.20
C SER A 112 12.71 -15.74 -0.41
N GLY A 113 12.12 -16.61 0.40
CA GLY A 113 11.10 -17.57 -0.04
C GLY A 113 9.85 -16.92 -0.67
N ILE A 114 9.56 -15.66 -0.35
CA ILE A 114 8.37 -14.97 -0.86
C ILE A 114 8.39 -14.75 -2.37
N ARG A 115 9.59 -14.72 -2.97
CA ARG A 115 9.77 -14.63 -4.43
C ARG A 115 9.25 -15.85 -5.19
N GLN A 116 8.97 -16.97 -4.49
CA GLN A 116 8.38 -18.17 -5.08
C GLN A 116 6.84 -18.07 -5.22
N SER A 117 6.22 -17.03 -4.65
CA SER A 117 4.79 -16.79 -4.81
C SER A 117 4.43 -16.49 -6.27
N SER A 118 3.29 -17.02 -6.73
CA SER A 118 2.80 -16.82 -8.10
C SER A 118 2.37 -15.39 -8.40
N GLN A 119 2.04 -14.59 -7.38
CA GLN A 119 1.58 -13.21 -7.56
C GLN A 119 2.69 -12.18 -7.32
N VAL A 120 3.64 -12.45 -6.42
CA VAL A 120 4.67 -11.49 -6.01
C VAL A 120 5.55 -11.07 -7.18
N MET A 121 5.81 -9.77 -7.29
CA MET A 121 6.73 -9.16 -8.23
C MET A 121 7.64 -8.15 -7.51
N ALA A 122 8.68 -8.67 -6.86
CA ALA A 122 9.67 -7.88 -6.11
C ALA A 122 10.76 -7.33 -7.06
N ILE A 123 10.32 -6.47 -7.99
CA ILE A 123 11.11 -5.74 -9.00
C ILE A 123 10.52 -4.33 -9.10
N GLY A 124 11.37 -3.30 -9.25
CA GLY A 124 10.93 -1.90 -9.28
C GLY A 124 9.84 -1.60 -10.31
N GLY A 125 8.93 -0.69 -9.95
CA GLY A 125 7.79 -0.24 -10.74
C GLY A 125 6.48 -0.25 -9.97
N GLY A 126 6.41 -0.80 -8.76
CA GLY A 126 5.22 -0.83 -7.93
C GLY A 126 5.31 0.16 -6.76
N GLN A 127 4.31 1.03 -6.61
CA GLN A 127 4.23 2.06 -5.57
C GLN A 127 2.85 2.06 -4.91
N VAL A 128 2.81 2.34 -3.61
CA VAL A 128 1.56 2.48 -2.85
C VAL A 128 0.90 3.84 -3.14
N ILE A 129 -0.43 3.88 -3.06
CA ILE A 129 -1.21 5.11 -3.04
C ILE A 129 -1.87 5.20 -1.66
N GLU A 130 -1.60 6.29 -0.96
CA GLU A 130 -2.03 6.49 0.43
C GLU A 130 -3.00 7.68 0.54
N ALA A 131 -3.92 7.58 1.50
CA ALA A 131 -4.82 8.64 1.92
C ALA A 131 -4.90 8.63 3.45
N ALA A 132 -4.70 9.77 4.10
CA ALA A 132 -4.76 9.90 5.56
C ALA A 132 -3.95 8.83 6.33
N GLY A 133 -2.76 8.47 5.82
CA GLY A 133 -1.88 7.45 6.43
C GLY A 133 -2.31 5.99 6.21
N ALA A 134 -3.30 5.73 5.35
CA ALA A 134 -3.73 4.39 4.99
C ALA A 134 -3.52 4.13 3.49
N VAL A 135 -3.05 2.92 3.15
CA VAL A 135 -2.99 2.45 1.76
C VAL A 135 -4.42 2.27 1.22
N VAL A 136 -4.76 3.02 0.17
CA VAL A 136 -6.06 2.98 -0.52
C VAL A 136 -5.99 2.29 -1.89
N GLY A 137 -4.78 2.02 -2.37
CA GLY A 137 -4.50 1.27 -3.58
C GLY A 137 -3.00 1.25 -3.90
N ALA A 138 -2.66 0.84 -5.12
CA ALA A 138 -1.29 0.87 -5.60
C ALA A 138 -1.24 0.96 -7.12
N ILE A 139 -0.12 1.48 -7.63
CA ILE A 139 0.19 1.57 -9.04
C ILE A 139 1.38 0.66 -9.37
N GLY A 140 1.37 0.07 -10.56
CA GLY A 140 2.43 -0.77 -11.09
C GLY A 140 2.74 -0.39 -12.53
N VAL A 141 4.02 -0.21 -12.86
CA VAL A 141 4.53 0.12 -14.19
C VAL A 141 5.50 -0.96 -14.66
N SER A 142 5.41 -1.32 -15.93
CA SER A 142 6.32 -2.29 -16.54
C SER A 142 6.64 -1.94 -17.99
N GLY A 143 7.92 -1.95 -18.33
CA GLY A 143 8.42 -1.89 -19.70
C GLY A 143 9.63 -0.98 -19.90
N ALA A 144 9.93 -0.11 -18.92
CA ALA A 144 11.15 0.69 -18.90
C ALA A 144 12.35 -0.15 -18.42
N PRO A 145 13.60 0.21 -18.78
CA PRO A 145 14.79 -0.56 -18.40
C PRO A 145 15.08 -0.49 -16.89
N GLY A 146 15.68 -1.56 -16.35
CA GLY A 146 16.19 -1.64 -14.97
C GLY A 146 15.14 -1.79 -13.87
N GLY A 147 13.90 -1.34 -14.09
CA GLY A 147 12.85 -1.29 -13.06
C GLY A 147 12.90 -0.02 -12.23
N GLU A 148 14.07 0.63 -12.06
CA GLU A 148 14.16 1.97 -11.47
C GLU A 148 13.45 3.01 -12.34
N ALA A 149 13.51 2.86 -13.67
CA ALA A 149 12.77 3.72 -14.60
C ALA A 149 11.26 3.49 -14.51
N ASP A 150 10.81 2.24 -14.30
CA ASP A 150 9.40 1.95 -14.03
C ASP A 150 8.96 2.61 -12.70
N ASP A 151 9.83 2.57 -11.67
CA ASP A 151 9.57 3.20 -10.36
C ASP A 151 9.38 4.72 -10.48
N ALA A 152 10.22 5.40 -11.24
CA ALA A 152 10.10 6.84 -11.48
C ALA A 152 8.74 7.20 -12.13
N CYS A 153 8.29 6.41 -13.11
CA CYS A 153 6.99 6.59 -13.72
C CYS A 153 5.84 6.32 -12.74
N ALA A 154 5.94 5.26 -11.94
CA ALA A 154 4.94 4.93 -10.93
C ALA A 154 4.80 6.06 -9.89
N GLN A 155 5.93 6.60 -9.40
CA GLN A 155 5.97 7.73 -8.48
C GLN A 155 5.33 8.99 -9.07
N ALA A 156 5.54 9.28 -10.35
CA ALA A 156 4.86 10.38 -11.03
C ALA A 156 3.33 10.20 -11.05
N GLY A 157 2.86 8.96 -11.23
CA GLY A 157 1.44 8.62 -11.13
C GLY A 157 0.86 8.82 -9.73
N VAL A 158 1.57 8.36 -8.68
CA VAL A 158 1.15 8.58 -7.28
C VAL A 158 1.08 10.07 -6.97
N LYS A 159 2.12 10.83 -7.31
CA LYS A 159 2.19 12.28 -7.06
C LYS A 159 1.01 13.03 -7.68
N ALA A 160 0.58 12.64 -8.87
CA ALA A 160 -0.53 13.29 -9.57
C ALA A 160 -1.89 13.14 -8.86
N VAL A 161 -2.03 12.15 -7.97
CA VAL A 161 -3.28 11.93 -7.21
C VAL A 161 -3.16 12.25 -5.73
N THR A 162 -1.95 12.37 -5.17
CA THR A 162 -1.75 12.76 -3.77
C THR A 162 -2.47 14.07 -3.44
N GLU A 163 -2.27 15.12 -4.24
CA GLU A 163 -2.95 16.41 -4.02
C GLU A 163 -4.48 16.29 -4.13
N LEU A 164 -4.97 15.51 -5.10
CA LEU A 164 -6.42 15.28 -5.28
C LEU A 164 -7.04 14.54 -4.08
N ILE A 165 -6.30 13.60 -3.50
CA ILE A 165 -6.71 12.80 -2.35
C ILE A 165 -6.68 13.65 -1.08
N GLU A 166 -5.61 14.42 -0.85
CA GLU A 166 -5.46 15.24 0.36
C GLU A 166 -6.45 16.41 0.43
N LEU A 167 -6.89 16.94 -0.71
CA LEU A 167 -7.85 18.05 -0.75
C LEU A 167 -9.31 17.61 -0.58
N ASN A 168 -9.62 16.33 -0.79
CA ASN A 168 -11.00 15.82 -0.84
C ASN A 168 -11.27 14.63 0.08
N GLY A 169 -10.27 14.14 0.82
CA GLY A 169 -10.36 13.01 1.76
C GLY A 169 -10.40 13.45 3.21
#